data_AF-A0A1Y1L404-F1
#
_entry.id   AF-A0A1Y1L404-F1
#
_cell.length_a   1.000
_cell.length_b   1.000
_cell.length_c   1.000
_cell.angle_alpha   90.00
_cell.angle_beta   90.00
_cell.angle_gamma   90.00
#
_symmetry.space_group_name_H-M   'P 1'
#
loop_
_entity.id
_entity.type
_entity.pdbx_description
1 polymer ?
#
loop_
_entity_poly.entity_id
_entity_poly.type
_entity_poly.pdbx_seq_one_letter_code
_entity_poly.pdbx_strand_id
1 'polypeptide(L)'
;ISEAEKSLSSPKNFLVALFSRGCGKVDAAVEHYRGAANLFKMCKNWEEAGKAFCKAANLHAKTCSRHEAASNYVDAAGCYRKTNVSEAVNCLLEAIVIFTDLGRFTLAAKLHKTIAEIYESDATDLTRSVQHYEQAADYFRGEENHSM
;
A
#
# COMPACT_ATOMS: atom_id res chain seq x y z
N ILE A 1 28.43 -30.64 -38.26
CA ILE A 1 28.77 -30.57 -36.80
C ILE A 1 29.74 -29.40 -36.63
N SER A 2 29.25 -28.20 -36.90
CA SER A 2 29.97 -26.93 -36.85
C SER A 2 29.00 -25.88 -36.28
N GLU A 3 28.37 -26.24 -35.17
CA GLU A 3 27.40 -25.44 -34.43
C GLU A 3 27.54 -25.82 -32.94
N ALA A 4 28.64 -25.40 -32.31
CA ALA A 4 28.78 -25.49 -30.86
C ALA A 4 29.76 -24.48 -30.25
N GLU A 5 30.49 -23.68 -31.04
CA GLU A 5 31.59 -22.85 -30.51
C GLU A 5 31.49 -21.35 -30.83
N LYS A 6 30.28 -20.77 -30.85
CA LYS A 6 30.13 -19.32 -31.05
C LYS A 6 29.19 -18.63 -30.08
N SER A 7 29.23 -19.03 -28.81
CA SER A 7 28.53 -18.33 -27.72
C SER A 7 29.46 -17.89 -26.59
N LEU A 8 30.69 -17.46 -26.91
CA LEU A 8 31.61 -16.88 -25.92
C LEU A 8 32.32 -15.64 -26.48
N SER A 9 31.59 -14.54 -26.64
CA SER A 9 32.18 -13.20 -26.60
C SER A 9 31.10 -12.13 -26.52
N SER A 10 30.73 -11.75 -25.29
CA SER A 10 30.49 -10.33 -24.94
C SER A 10 30.28 -10.17 -23.44
N PRO A 11 31.30 -9.72 -22.68
CA PRO A 11 31.18 -9.36 -21.27
C PRO A 11 30.52 -7.97 -21.09
N LYS A 12 29.48 -7.66 -21.87
CA LYS A 12 28.73 -6.38 -21.78
C LYS A 12 27.29 -6.53 -21.26
N ASN A 13 26.80 -7.76 -21.06
CA ASN A 13 25.40 -8.00 -20.65
C ASN A 13 25.22 -8.50 -19.21
N PHE A 14 26.31 -8.78 -18.48
CA PHE A 14 26.22 -9.32 -17.12
C PHE A 14 25.85 -8.26 -16.07
N LEU A 15 26.25 -7.00 -16.27
CA LEU A 15 25.88 -5.89 -15.38
C LEU A 15 24.45 -5.37 -15.62
N VAL A 16 23.89 -5.55 -16.83
CA VAL A 16 22.49 -5.22 -17.14
C VAL A 16 21.53 -6.30 -16.64
N ALA A 17 21.93 -7.58 -16.69
CA ALA A 17 21.14 -8.70 -16.15
C ALA A 17 21.01 -8.68 -14.61
N LEU A 18 21.94 -8.02 -13.89
CA LEU A 18 21.87 -7.89 -12.43
C LEU A 18 20.92 -6.77 -11.98
N PHE A 19 20.73 -5.72 -12.78
CA PHE A 19 19.80 -4.63 -12.45
C PHE A 19 18.33 -4.99 -12.76
N SER A 20 18.08 -5.95 -13.64
CA SER A 20 16.71 -6.43 -13.94
C SER A 20 16.20 -7.53 -12.99
N ARG A 21 17.05 -8.07 -12.10
CA ARG A 21 16.73 -9.24 -11.24
C ARG A 21 16.25 -8.87 -9.82
N GLY A 22 16.27 -7.58 -9.47
CA GLY A 22 15.82 -7.07 -8.16
C GLY A 22 14.30 -7.00 -8.03
N CYS A 23 13.61 -6.48 -9.06
CA CYS A 23 12.16 -6.27 -9.04
C CYS A 23 11.38 -7.59 -8.94
N GLY A 24 11.69 -8.58 -9.79
CA GLY A 24 10.95 -9.84 -9.82
C GLY A 24 11.05 -10.69 -8.55
N LYS A 25 12.10 -10.54 -7.74
CA LYS A 25 12.19 -11.20 -6.42
C LYS A 25 11.29 -10.55 -5.38
N VAL A 26 11.15 -9.23 -5.44
CA VAL A 26 10.28 -8.49 -4.53
C VAL A 26 8.82 -8.74 -4.90
N ASP A 27 8.47 -8.74 -6.19
CA ASP A 27 7.11 -9.02 -6.64
C ASP A 27 6.65 -10.42 -6.23
N ALA A 28 7.52 -11.43 -6.40
CA ALA A 28 7.25 -12.78 -5.91
C ALA A 28 7.06 -12.82 -4.38
N ALA A 29 7.86 -12.10 -3.61
CA ALA A 29 7.71 -12.04 -2.16
C ALA A 29 6.39 -11.37 -1.74
N VAL A 30 5.99 -10.29 -2.44
CA VAL A 30 4.72 -9.61 -2.17
C VAL A 30 3.53 -10.52 -2.46
N GLU A 31 3.53 -11.24 -3.58
CA GLU A 31 2.46 -12.17 -3.89
C GLU A 31 2.33 -13.29 -2.85
N HIS A 32 3.45 -13.78 -2.31
CA HIS A 32 3.42 -14.74 -1.18
C HIS A 32 2.77 -14.12 0.07
N TYR A 33 3.13 -12.88 0.43
CA TYR A 33 2.53 -12.20 1.59
C TYR A 33 1.04 -11.89 1.39
N ARG A 34 0.63 -11.44 0.20
CA ARG A 34 -0.79 -11.22 -0.15
C ARG A 34 -1.58 -12.52 -0.10
N GLY A 35 -1.03 -13.61 -0.65
CA GLY A 35 -1.62 -14.95 -0.57
C GLY A 35 -1.81 -15.41 0.87
N ALA A 36 -0.78 -15.28 1.71
CA ALA A 36 -0.86 -15.59 3.14
C ALA A 36 -1.92 -14.74 3.87
N ALA A 37 -1.97 -13.43 3.58
CA ALA A 37 -2.95 -12.53 4.17
C ALA A 37 -4.40 -12.94 3.84
N ASN A 38 -4.65 -13.36 2.60
CA ASN A 38 -5.96 -13.87 2.19
C ASN A 38 -6.34 -15.17 2.90
N LEU A 39 -5.38 -16.09 3.10
CA LEU A 39 -5.61 -17.30 3.90
C LEU A 39 -5.94 -16.95 5.36
N PHE A 40 -5.21 -16.00 5.97
CA PHE A 40 -5.51 -15.53 7.32
C PHE A 40 -6.92 -14.90 7.41
N LYS A 41 -7.35 -14.13 6.39
CA LYS A 41 -8.72 -13.63 6.29
C LYS A 41 -9.76 -14.75 6.27
N MET A 42 -9.51 -15.83 5.51
CA MET A 42 -10.40 -16.99 5.47
C MET A 42 -10.50 -17.68 6.84
N CYS A 43 -9.40 -17.74 7.58
CA CYS A 43 -9.35 -18.27 8.94
C CYS A 43 -9.87 -17.27 10.00
N LYS A 44 -10.35 -16.08 9.60
CA LYS A 44 -10.77 -14.98 10.50
C LYS A 44 -9.65 -14.50 11.45
N ASN A 45 -8.40 -14.78 11.11
CA ASN A 45 -7.25 -14.28 11.84
C ASN A 45 -6.87 -12.90 11.30
N TRP A 46 -7.65 -11.89 11.67
CA TRP A 46 -7.56 -10.53 11.12
C TRP A 46 -6.25 -9.83 11.45
N GLU A 47 -5.67 -10.08 12.63
CA GLU A 47 -4.42 -9.47 13.04
C GLU A 47 -3.24 -9.94 12.17
N GLU A 48 -3.10 -11.26 11.98
CA GLU A 48 -2.04 -11.81 11.12
C GLU A 48 -2.25 -11.47 9.65
N ALA A 49 -3.51 -11.38 9.20
CA ALA A 49 -3.82 -10.88 7.86
C ALA A 49 -3.32 -9.44 7.66
N GLY A 50 -3.60 -8.55 8.62
CA GLY A 50 -3.12 -7.16 8.60
C GLY A 50 -1.60 -7.09 8.54
N LYS A 51 -0.90 -7.85 9.38
CA LYS A 51 0.58 -7.89 9.42
C LYS A 51 1.16 -8.36 8.08
N ALA A 52 0.55 -9.36 7.46
CA ALA A 52 0.98 -9.87 6.16
C ALA A 52 0.78 -8.82 5.04
N PHE A 53 -0.35 -8.12 5.02
CA PHE A 53 -0.56 -7.01 4.08
C PHE A 53 0.39 -5.83 4.31
N CYS A 54 0.70 -5.46 5.55
CA CYS A 54 1.70 -4.42 5.85
C CYS A 54 3.09 -4.81 5.34
N LYS A 55 3.47 -6.09 5.47
CA LYS A 55 4.76 -6.59 4.91
C LYS A 55 4.78 -6.48 3.39
N ALA A 56 3.69 -6.86 2.72
CA ALA A 56 3.52 -6.68 1.29
C ALA A 56 3.60 -5.20 0.86
N ALA A 57 2.93 -4.30 1.59
CA ALA A 57 2.95 -2.86 1.34
C ALA A 57 4.37 -2.27 1.44
N ASN A 58 5.09 -2.60 2.52
CA ASN A 58 6.46 -2.13 2.76
C ASN A 58 7.46 -2.60 1.69
N LEU A 59 7.23 -3.79 1.13
CA LEU A 59 8.05 -4.30 0.03
C LEU A 59 7.78 -3.54 -1.27
N HIS A 60 6.50 -3.31 -1.62
CA HIS A 60 6.13 -2.52 -2.80
C HIS A 60 6.57 -1.06 -2.70
N ALA A 61 6.54 -0.46 -1.51
CA ALA A 61 7.03 0.91 -1.29
C ALA A 61 8.52 1.06 -1.70
N LYS A 62 9.31 -0.03 -1.57
CA LYS A 62 10.73 -0.06 -1.93
C LYS A 62 10.98 -0.31 -3.42
N THR A 63 10.00 -0.77 -4.19
CA THR A 63 10.18 -1.18 -5.61
C THR A 63 9.49 -0.28 -6.63
N CYS A 64 9.23 0.98 -6.30
CA CYS A 64 8.54 1.96 -7.16
C CYS A 64 7.06 1.64 -7.47
N SER A 65 6.51 0.52 -6.99
CA SER A 65 5.08 0.17 -7.07
C SER A 65 4.29 0.85 -5.95
N ARG A 66 4.35 2.18 -5.89
CA ARG A 66 3.77 2.98 -4.79
C ARG A 66 2.25 2.83 -4.72
N HIS A 67 1.57 2.77 -5.86
CA HIS A 67 0.12 2.59 -5.88
C HIS A 67 -0.31 1.26 -5.25
N GLU A 68 0.40 0.18 -5.56
CA GLU A 68 0.17 -1.16 -5.00
C GLU A 68 0.50 -1.20 -3.52
N ALA A 69 1.53 -0.47 -3.07
CA ALA A 69 1.84 -0.30 -1.65
C ALA A 69 0.66 0.34 -0.89
N ALA A 70 0.10 1.43 -1.42
CA ALA A 70 -1.06 2.09 -0.82
C ALA A 70 -2.28 1.16 -0.78
N SER A 71 -2.54 0.40 -1.85
CA SER A 71 -3.64 -0.58 -1.87
C SER A 71 -3.47 -1.66 -0.80
N ASN A 72 -2.25 -2.18 -0.61
CA ASN A 72 -1.97 -3.17 0.43
C ASN A 72 -2.18 -2.59 1.84
N TYR A 73 -1.84 -1.32 2.08
CA TYR A 73 -2.12 -0.66 3.35
C TYR A 73 -3.62 -0.50 3.62
N VAL A 74 -4.41 -0.18 2.61
CA VAL A 74 -5.89 -0.13 2.73
C VAL A 74 -6.46 -1.52 3.05
N ASP A 75 -5.96 -2.57 2.40
CA ASP A 75 -6.35 -3.96 2.70
C ASP A 75 -5.97 -4.35 4.15
N ALA A 76 -4.78 -3.94 4.62
CA ALA A 76 -4.34 -4.15 5.99
C ALA A 76 -5.26 -3.43 7.00
N ALA A 77 -5.60 -2.17 6.74
CA ALA A 77 -6.51 -1.39 7.58
C ALA A 77 -7.90 -2.05 7.68
N GLY A 78 -8.41 -2.60 6.57
CA GLY A 78 -9.66 -3.35 6.57
C GLY A 78 -9.64 -4.60 7.47
N CYS A 79 -8.46 -5.23 7.62
CA CYS A 79 -8.27 -6.34 8.55
C CYS A 79 -8.19 -5.84 10.01
N TYR A 80 -7.36 -4.81 10.26
CA TYR A 80 -7.16 -4.28 11.60
C TYR A 80 -8.37 -3.58 12.19
N ARG A 81 -9.29 -3.04 11.38
CA ARG A 81 -10.51 -2.39 11.88
C ARG A 81 -11.36 -3.31 12.78
N LYS A 82 -11.17 -4.62 12.72
CA LYS A 82 -11.87 -5.61 13.55
C LYS A 82 -11.13 -5.99 14.84
N THR A 83 -9.84 -5.66 14.96
CA THR A 83 -8.97 -6.15 16.05
C THR A 83 -8.17 -5.05 16.73
N ASN A 84 -7.65 -4.09 15.97
CA ASN A 84 -6.83 -2.99 16.46
C ASN A 84 -7.08 -1.73 15.64
N VAL A 85 -7.90 -0.83 16.18
CA VAL A 85 -8.26 0.42 15.51
C VAL A 85 -7.06 1.35 15.35
N SER A 86 -6.13 1.40 16.31
CA SER A 86 -4.92 2.22 16.20
C SER A 86 -4.08 1.81 14.99
N GLU A 87 -3.89 0.52 14.75
CA GLU A 87 -3.12 0.06 13.59
C GLU A 87 -3.88 0.20 12.26
N ALA A 88 -5.21 0.12 12.30
CA ALA A 88 -6.00 0.46 11.13
C ALA A 88 -5.78 1.91 10.69
N VAL A 89 -5.78 2.86 11.65
CA VAL A 89 -5.52 4.28 11.37
C VAL A 89 -4.10 4.48 10.86
N ASN A 90 -3.08 3.89 11.50
CA ASN A 90 -1.69 3.99 11.05
C ASN A 90 -1.53 3.52 9.59
N CYS A 91 -2.13 2.39 9.22
CA CYS A 91 -2.09 1.89 7.85
C CYS A 91 -2.77 2.86 6.87
N LEU A 92 -3.90 3.46 7.24
CA LEU A 92 -4.58 4.44 6.39
C LEU A 92 -3.76 5.72 6.22
N LEU A 93 -3.07 6.18 7.27
CA LEU A 93 -2.18 7.34 7.20
C LEU A 93 -1.00 7.10 6.24
N GLU A 94 -0.38 5.92 6.28
CA GLU A 94 0.67 5.54 5.32
C GLU A 94 0.13 5.54 3.87
N ALA A 95 -1.08 5.02 3.65
CA ALA A 95 -1.71 5.06 2.32
C ALA A 95 -2.03 6.49 1.86
N ILE A 96 -2.44 7.39 2.77
CA ILE A 96 -2.68 8.81 2.48
C ILE A 96 -1.40 9.49 2.02
N VAL A 97 -0.28 9.30 2.74
CA VAL A 97 1.03 9.87 2.35
C VAL A 97 1.40 9.42 0.93
N ILE A 98 1.21 8.14 0.62
CA ILE A 98 1.52 7.64 -0.72
C ILE A 98 0.57 8.22 -1.78
N PHE A 99 -0.74 8.30 -1.52
CA PHE A 99 -1.69 8.84 -2.51
C PHE A 99 -1.51 10.35 -2.73
N THR A 100 -1.17 11.10 -1.70
CA THR A 100 -0.85 12.54 -1.82
C THR A 100 0.43 12.76 -2.63
N ASP A 101 1.48 11.98 -2.39
CA ASP A 101 2.71 12.00 -3.21
C ASP A 101 2.46 11.65 -4.68
N LEU A 102 1.47 10.80 -4.96
CA LEU A 102 1.05 10.44 -6.33
C LEU A 102 0.07 11.43 -6.96
N GLY A 103 -0.26 12.53 -6.27
CA GLY A 103 -1.24 13.53 -6.73
C GLY A 103 -2.66 12.97 -6.82
N ARG A 104 -2.99 11.93 -6.06
CA ARG A 104 -4.32 11.29 -6.00
C ARG A 104 -5.11 11.83 -4.81
N PHE A 105 -5.38 13.12 -4.78
CA PHE A 105 -5.99 13.79 -3.63
C PHE A 105 -7.42 13.29 -3.34
N THR A 106 -8.22 12.98 -4.36
CA THR A 106 -9.53 12.32 -4.19
C THR A 106 -9.43 11.00 -3.40
N LEU A 107 -8.39 10.20 -3.63
CA LEU A 107 -8.19 8.95 -2.90
C LEU A 107 -7.76 9.22 -1.45
N ALA A 108 -6.81 10.15 -1.25
CA ALA A 108 -6.39 10.57 0.09
C ALA A 108 -7.56 11.13 0.92
N ALA A 109 -8.43 11.94 0.32
CA ALA A 109 -9.62 12.50 0.96
C ALA A 109 -10.60 11.41 1.41
N LYS A 110 -10.85 10.40 0.56
CA LYS A 110 -11.68 9.24 0.93
C LYS A 110 -11.11 8.49 2.13
N LEU A 111 -9.78 8.31 2.20
CA LEU A 111 -9.14 7.66 3.34
C LEU A 111 -9.23 8.48 4.62
N HIS A 112 -9.05 9.81 4.55
CA HIS A 112 -9.28 10.70 5.69
C HIS A 112 -10.70 10.58 6.23
N LYS A 113 -11.70 10.54 5.33
CA LYS A 113 -13.09 10.28 5.71
C LYS A 113 -13.23 8.94 6.44
N THR A 114 -12.61 7.88 5.94
CA THR A 114 -12.63 6.55 6.60
C THR A 114 -12.00 6.59 8.00
N ILE A 115 -10.89 7.31 8.20
CA ILE A 115 -10.29 7.49 9.53
C ILE A 115 -11.26 8.22 10.47
N ALA A 116 -11.93 9.26 9.99
CA ALA A 116 -12.89 10.02 10.77
C ALA A 116 -14.09 9.16 11.20
N GLU A 117 -14.63 8.34 10.30
CA GLU A 117 -15.70 7.37 10.57
C GLU A 117 -15.29 6.30 11.61
N ILE A 118 -14.01 5.90 11.61
CA ILE A 118 -13.45 4.98 12.61
C ILE A 118 -13.44 5.64 14.00
N TYR A 119 -12.95 6.88 14.11
CA TYR A 119 -12.93 7.61 15.38
C TYR A 119 -14.33 7.96 15.91
N GLU A 120 -15.29 8.22 15.02
CA GLU A 120 -16.70 8.39 15.40
C GLU A 120 -17.30 7.11 15.98
N SER A 121 -17.04 5.97 15.33
CA SER A 121 -17.62 4.67 15.74
C SER A 121 -17.15 4.23 17.12
N ASP A 122 -15.89 4.51 17.46
CA ASP A 122 -15.33 4.15 18.76
C ASP A 122 -15.64 5.19 19.85
N ALA A 123 -16.24 6.34 19.51
CA ALA A 123 -16.61 7.46 20.40
C ALA A 123 -15.50 7.97 21.34
N THR A 124 -14.25 7.58 21.10
CA THR A 124 -13.10 7.85 21.97
C THR A 124 -12.40 9.16 21.62
N ASP A 125 -12.52 9.62 20.36
CA ASP A 125 -11.75 10.78 19.88
C ASP A 125 -12.49 11.58 18.79
N LEU A 126 -13.61 12.20 19.16
CA LEU A 126 -14.41 13.05 18.27
C LEU A 126 -13.60 14.25 17.75
N THR A 127 -12.64 14.77 18.52
CA THR A 127 -11.79 15.88 18.10
C THR A 127 -10.91 15.49 16.92
N ARG A 128 -10.25 14.33 16.96
CA ARG A 128 -9.48 13.83 15.81
C ARG A 128 -10.36 13.48 14.62
N SER A 129 -11.58 13.00 14.85
CA SER A 129 -12.54 12.75 13.77
C SER A 129 -12.82 14.03 12.97
N VAL A 130 -13.16 15.13 13.66
CA VAL A 130 -13.41 16.44 13.02
C VAL A 130 -12.21 16.90 12.21
N GLN A 131 -10.99 16.81 12.76
CA GLN A 131 -9.77 17.20 12.05
C GLN A 131 -9.58 16.44 10.74
N HIS A 132 -9.87 15.13 10.72
CA HIS A 132 -9.76 14.34 9.50
C HIS A 132 -10.88 14.63 8.49
N TYR A 133 -12.11 14.94 8.95
CA TYR A 133 -13.15 15.42 8.05
C TYR A 133 -12.80 16.78 7.42
N GLU A 134 -12.21 17.70 8.19
CA GLU A 134 -11.72 18.98 7.68
C GLU A 134 -10.64 18.77 6.60
N GLN A 135 -9.64 17.92 6.87
CA GLN A 135 -8.62 17.56 5.88
C GLN A 135 -9.22 16.94 4.61
N ALA A 136 -10.18 16.02 4.74
CA ALA A 136 -10.87 15.45 3.59
C ALA A 136 -11.58 16.53 2.76
N ALA A 137 -12.27 17.46 3.41
CA ALA A 137 -12.97 18.56 2.75
C ALA A 137 -12.00 19.51 2.03
N ASP A 138 -10.82 19.77 2.59
CA ASP A 138 -9.80 20.62 1.97
C ASP A 138 -9.22 19.98 0.71
N TYR A 139 -8.95 18.67 0.73
CA TYR A 139 -8.52 17.95 -0.47
C TYR A 139 -9.58 17.97 -1.58
N PHE A 140 -10.86 17.74 -1.25
CA PHE A 140 -11.93 17.79 -2.26
C PHE A 140 -12.11 19.20 -2.85
N ARG A 141 -12.06 20.24 -2.02
CA ARG A 141 -12.14 21.64 -2.49
C ARG A 141 -10.95 22.04 -3.37
N GLY A 142 -9.75 21.55 -3.04
CA GLY A 142 -8.55 21.78 -3.85
C GLY A 142 -8.66 21.16 -5.25
N GLU A 143 -9.23 19.96 -5.38
CA GLU A 143 -9.42 19.28 -6.68
C GLU A 143 -10.48 19.96 -7.54
N GLU A 144 -11.60 20.43 -6.95
CA GLU A 144 -12.64 21.17 -7.68
C GLU A 144 -12.09 22.47 -8.30
N ASN A 145 -11.18 23.16 -7.61
CA ASN A 145 -10.56 24.39 -8.11
C ASN A 145 -9.48 24.16 -9.17
N HIS A 146 -8.86 22.98 -9.22
CA HIS A 146 -7.88 22.62 -10.25
C HIS A 146 -8.54 22.03 -11.51
N SER A 147 -9.83 21.68 -11.42
CA SER A 147 -10.60 21.05 -12.51
C SER A 147 -11.42 22.05 -13.35
N MET A 148 -11.40 23.34 -13.01
CA MET A 148 -12.01 24.46 -13.77
C MET A 148 -10.97 25.23 -14.57
#